data_AF-A0A382X308-F1
#
_entry.id   AF-A0A382X308-F1
#
_cell.length_a   1.000
_cell.length_b   1.000
_cell.length_c   1.000
_cell.angle_alpha   90.00
_cell.angle_beta   90.00
_cell.angle_gamma   90.00
#
_symmetry.space_group_name_H-M   'P 1'
#
loop_
_entity.id
_entity.type
_entity.pdbx_description
1 polymer ?
#
loop_
_entity_poly.entity_id
_entity_poly.type
_entity_poly.pdbx_seq_one_letter_code
_entity_poly.pdbx_strand_id
1 'polypeptide(L)'
;AYLLYMKFGNAETGDEKIKLQPVWKILENKYYLDDLYINGLVNPLKTAVAKAVDRFNSQVLDRFVNTVGLAVAFIGKIVYSNLDQKGIDRLVNSVSVGTDTAGGQVKLIQSGRVQQYLTLFLSGVLLVSIIVFVLY
;
A
#
# COMPACT_ATOMS: atom_id res chain seq x y z
N ALA A 1 60.11 -0.62 30.29
CA ALA A 1 59.53 -1.75 31.05
C ALA A 1 60.37 -3.03 30.88
N TYR A 2 60.52 -3.56 29.67
CA TYR A 2 61.25 -4.81 29.41
C TYR A 2 62.71 -4.81 29.93
N LEU A 3 63.46 -3.74 29.70
CA LEU A 3 64.83 -3.61 30.20
C LEU A 3 64.93 -3.47 31.74
N LEU A 4 63.90 -2.94 32.39
CA LEU A 4 63.82 -2.86 33.87
C LEU A 4 63.47 -4.23 34.47
N TYR A 5 62.58 -5.00 33.82
CA TYR A 5 62.29 -6.40 34.17
C TYR A 5 63.56 -7.25 34.12
N MET A 6 64.30 -7.15 33.02
CA MET A 6 65.50 -7.95 32.81
C MET A 6 66.63 -7.61 33.80
N LYS A 7 66.65 -6.39 34.35
CA LYS A 7 67.71 -5.91 35.25
C LYS A 7 67.38 -6.05 36.74
N PHE A 8 66.09 -6.05 37.12
CA PHE A 8 65.65 -6.03 38.52
C PHE A 8 64.53 -7.01 38.89
N GLY A 9 63.96 -7.71 37.90
CA GLY A 9 62.82 -8.60 38.07
C GLY A 9 63.24 -10.07 38.19
N ASN A 10 62.81 -10.70 39.28
CA ASN A 10 62.66 -12.16 39.36
C ASN A 10 61.22 -12.52 39.00
N ALA A 11 60.96 -13.77 38.60
CA ALA A 11 59.62 -14.24 38.18
C ALA A 11 58.51 -13.95 39.20
N GLU A 12 58.85 -13.86 40.49
CA GLU A 12 57.89 -13.61 41.58
C GLU A 12 57.69 -12.12 41.93
N THR A 13 58.64 -11.23 41.66
CA THR A 13 58.62 -9.83 42.15
C THR A 13 58.84 -8.76 41.08
N GLY A 14 59.08 -9.16 39.83
CA GLY A 14 59.33 -8.24 38.72
C GLY A 14 58.16 -7.30 38.44
N ASP A 15 56.94 -7.79 38.65
CA ASP A 15 55.71 -7.02 38.40
C ASP A 15 55.56 -5.81 39.33
N GLU A 16 55.83 -5.97 40.62
CA GLU A 16 55.74 -4.88 41.60
C GLU A 16 56.79 -3.80 41.38
N LYS A 17 57.99 -4.19 40.94
CA LYS A 17 59.12 -3.26 40.74
C LYS A 17 59.01 -2.40 39.48
N ILE A 18 58.16 -2.80 38.52
CA ILE A 18 57.98 -2.10 37.24
C ILE A 18 56.71 -1.24 37.24
N LYS A 19 55.78 -1.51 38.17
CA LYS A 19 54.53 -0.78 38.34
C LYS A 19 54.75 0.62 38.91
N LEU A 20 55.01 1.58 38.02
CA LEU A 20 54.78 2.99 38.31
C LEU A 20 53.26 3.24 38.32
N GLN A 21 52.67 3.20 39.51
CA GLN A 21 51.22 3.29 39.79
C GLN A 21 50.41 4.18 38.82
N PRO A 22 50.76 5.47 38.58
CA PRO A 22 49.97 6.32 37.68
C PRO A 22 50.06 5.91 36.20
N VAL A 23 51.24 5.48 35.74
CA VAL A 23 51.46 5.07 34.34
C VAL A 23 50.88 3.68 34.09
N TRP A 24 51.06 2.77 35.05
CA TRP A 24 50.52 1.41 34.98
C TRP A 24 48.99 1.44 34.86
N LYS A 25 48.31 2.28 35.64
CA LYS A 25 46.86 2.42 35.57
C LYS A 25 46.37 2.87 34.19
N ILE A 26 47.08 3.77 33.52
CA ILE A 26 46.72 4.22 32.16
C ILE A 26 46.90 3.07 31.15
N LEU A 27 48.03 2.35 31.24
CA LEU A 27 48.33 1.23 30.35
C LEU A 27 47.38 0.05 30.54
N GLU A 28 47.08 -0.28 31.79
CA GLU A 28 46.14 -1.33 32.19
C GLU A 28 44.72 -1.04 31.68
N ASN A 29 44.30 0.23 31.72
CA ASN A 29 43.04 0.69 31.13
C ASN A 29 43.15 0.95 29.62
N LYS A 30 44.19 0.44 28.93
CA LYS A 30 44.39 0.56 27.48
C LYS A 30 44.28 2.01 26.98
N TYR A 31 44.87 2.95 27.72
CA TYR A 31 44.80 4.39 27.45
C TYR A 31 43.37 4.96 27.43
N TYR A 32 42.39 4.26 28.01
CA TYR A 32 40.97 4.61 28.01
C TYR A 32 40.35 4.74 26.60
N LEU A 33 41.03 4.23 25.57
CA LEU A 33 40.54 4.31 24.19
C LEU A 33 39.26 3.51 24.00
N ASP A 34 39.16 2.37 24.67
CA ASP A 34 37.97 1.52 24.64
C ASP A 34 36.80 2.21 25.35
N ASP A 35 37.02 2.81 26.51
CA ASP A 35 36.00 3.57 27.23
C ASP A 35 35.51 4.78 26.44
N LEU A 36 36.41 5.52 25.80
CA LEU A 36 36.06 6.65 24.94
C LEU A 36 35.27 6.19 23.71
N TYR A 37 35.67 5.09 23.09
CA TYR A 37 34.94 4.54 21.95
C TYR A 37 33.55 4.05 22.36
N ILE A 38 33.46 3.19 23.37
CA ILE A 38 32.20 2.59 23.81
C ILE A 38 31.27 3.64 24.42
N ASN A 39 31.75 4.42 25.39
CA ASN A 39 30.89 5.35 26.13
C ASN A 39 30.74 6.70 25.42
N GLY A 40 31.77 7.16 24.70
CA GLY A 40 31.74 8.44 24.00
C GLY A 40 31.08 8.36 22.62
N LEU A 41 31.23 7.24 21.90
CA LEU A 41 30.74 7.11 20.54
C LEU A 41 29.60 6.10 20.43
N VAL A 42 29.86 4.83 20.77
CA VAL A 42 28.93 3.73 20.49
C VAL A 42 27.63 3.86 21.29
N ASN A 43 27.72 4.07 22.60
CA ASN A 43 26.55 4.12 23.48
C ASN A 43 25.62 5.31 23.14
N PRO A 44 26.11 6.54 22.92
CA PRO A 44 25.28 7.66 22.48
C PRO A 44 24.62 7.42 21.13
N LEU A 45 25.34 6.87 20.14
CA LEU A 45 24.78 6.53 18.83
C LEU A 45 23.69 5.46 18.93
N LYS A 46 24.01 4.35 19.59
CA LYS A 46 23.09 3.21 19.76
C LYS A 46 21.83 3.58 20.52
N THR A 47 21.89 4.57 21.40
CA THR A 47 20.78 4.88 22.30
C THR A 47 20.09 6.17 21.92
N ALA A 48 20.79 7.30 21.97
CA ALA A 48 20.17 8.61 21.77
C ALA A 48 19.80 8.84 20.31
N VAL A 49 20.75 8.62 19.40
CA VAL A 49 20.52 8.82 17.96
C VAL A 49 19.52 7.80 17.43
N ALA A 50 19.70 6.51 17.74
CA ALA A 50 18.76 5.48 17.33
C ALA A 50 17.33 5.75 17.81
N LYS A 51 17.13 6.15 19.09
CA LYS A 51 15.80 6.51 19.60
C LYS A 51 15.23 7.74 18.92
N ALA A 52 16.06 8.73 18.57
CA ALA A 52 15.58 9.92 17.86
C ALA A 52 15.08 9.58 16.46
N VAL A 53 15.86 8.76 15.72
CA VAL A 53 15.48 8.26 14.39
C VAL A 53 14.21 7.43 14.46
N ASP A 54 14.13 6.50 15.41
CA ASP A 54 12.96 5.64 15.61
C ASP A 54 11.69 6.44 15.94
N ARG A 55 11.80 7.46 16.81
CA ARG A 55 10.69 8.38 17.09
C ARG A 55 10.29 9.18 15.87
N PHE A 56 11.25 9.68 15.09
CA PHE A 56 10.94 10.41 13.86
C PHE A 56 10.20 9.51 12.87
N ASN A 57 10.65 8.27 12.69
CA ASN A 57 9.98 7.31 11.82
C ASN A 57 8.54 7.03 12.29
N SER A 58 8.40 6.57 13.54
CA SER A 58 7.11 6.15 14.09
C SER A 58 6.10 7.28 14.27
N GLN A 59 6.55 8.49 14.59
CA GLN A 59 5.65 9.62 14.87
C GLN A 59 5.41 10.52 13.67
N VAL A 60 6.37 10.64 12.74
CA VAL A 60 6.26 11.55 11.61
C VAL A 60 5.98 10.78 10.33
N LEU A 61 6.88 9.86 9.94
CA LEU A 61 6.75 9.15 8.67
C LEU A 61 5.51 8.25 8.65
N ASP A 62 5.33 7.40 9.66
CA ASP A 62 4.20 6.46 9.69
C ASP A 62 2.86 7.21 9.73
N ARG A 63 2.77 8.28 10.52
CA ARG A 63 1.55 9.10 10.59
C ARG A 63 1.25 9.79 9.28
N PHE A 64 2.26 10.36 8.63
CA PHE A 64 2.10 11.01 7.33
C PHE A 64 1.62 10.00 6.27
N VAL A 65 2.31 8.87 6.14
CA VAL A 65 1.97 7.82 5.17
C VAL A 65 0.56 7.27 5.42
N ASN A 66 0.21 6.98 6.67
CA ASN A 66 -1.14 6.51 7.01
C ASN A 66 -2.21 7.55 6.68
N THR A 67 -1.96 8.83 6.95
CA THR A 67 -2.91 9.90 6.64
C THR A 67 -3.12 10.04 5.13
N VAL A 68 -2.03 9.98 4.35
CA VAL A 68 -2.10 10.00 2.88
C VAL A 68 -2.87 8.77 2.37
N GLY A 69 -2.59 7.58 2.90
CA GLY A 69 -3.31 6.36 2.53
C GLY A 69 -4.81 6.44 2.81
N LEU A 70 -5.20 6.96 3.98
CA LEU A 70 -6.59 7.19 4.34
C LEU A 70 -7.27 8.21 3.42
N ALA A 71 -6.58 9.31 3.09
CA ALA A 71 -7.11 10.32 2.18
C ALA A 71 -7.33 9.76 0.76
N VAL A 72 -6.37 9.00 0.23
CA VAL A 72 -6.49 8.36 -1.09
C VAL A 72 -7.63 7.34 -1.08
N ALA A 73 -7.75 6.51 -0.05
CA ALA A 73 -8.85 5.55 0.08
C ALA A 73 -10.22 6.25 0.15
N PHE A 74 -10.32 7.37 0.89
CA PHE A 74 -11.54 8.17 0.97
C PHE A 74 -11.92 8.78 -0.39
N ILE A 75 -10.95 9.37 -1.11
CA ILE A 75 -11.16 9.89 -2.46
C ILE A 75 -11.61 8.77 -3.39
N GLY A 76 -10.95 7.61 -3.37
CA GLY A 76 -11.34 6.44 -4.16
C GLY A 76 -12.78 6.01 -3.90
N LYS A 77 -13.22 6.01 -2.64
CA LYS A 77 -14.61 5.71 -2.26
C LYS A 77 -15.60 6.74 -2.83
N ILE A 78 -15.26 8.03 -2.80
CA ILE A 78 -16.10 9.09 -3.40
C ILE A 78 -16.21 8.90 -4.92
N VAL A 79 -15.09 8.64 -5.58
CA VAL A 79 -15.04 8.43 -7.03
C VAL A 79 -15.87 7.21 -7.41
N TYR A 80 -15.65 6.08 -6.74
CA TYR A 80 -16.37 4.83 -7.00
C TYR A 80 -17.88 4.96 -6.75
N SER A 81 -18.28 5.53 -5.60
CA SER A 81 -19.70 5.66 -5.25
C SER A 81 -20.48 6.64 -6.13
N ASN A 82 -19.83 7.67 -6.67
CA ASN A 82 -20.51 8.67 -7.50
C ASN A 82 -20.47 8.33 -8.99
N LEU A 83 -19.39 7.73 -9.49
CA LEU A 83 -19.27 7.39 -10.91
C LEU A 83 -19.97 6.06 -11.24
N ASP A 84 -19.70 5.01 -10.47
CA ASP A 84 -20.14 3.64 -10.80
C ASP A 84 -21.63 3.44 -10.45
N GLN A 85 -22.00 3.65 -9.18
CA GLN A 85 -23.34 3.32 -8.68
C GLN A 85 -24.47 4.28 -9.09
N LYS A 86 -24.17 5.51 -9.51
CA LYS A 86 -25.20 6.49 -9.89
C LYS A 86 -25.20 6.81 -11.38
N GLY A 87 -24.05 6.77 -12.04
CA GLY A 87 -23.95 7.01 -13.47
C GLY A 87 -24.30 5.76 -14.26
N ILE A 88 -23.48 4.72 -14.07
CA ILE A 88 -23.54 3.49 -14.89
C ILE A 88 -24.78 2.68 -14.53
N ASP A 89 -25.05 2.41 -13.25
CA ASP A 89 -26.22 1.63 -12.84
C ASP A 89 -27.54 2.28 -13.29
N ARG A 90 -27.65 3.62 -13.22
CA ARG A 90 -28.89 4.30 -13.67
C ARG A 90 -29.05 4.27 -15.18
N LEU A 91 -27.97 4.46 -15.93
CA LEU A 91 -28.00 4.41 -17.38
C LEU A 91 -28.37 2.99 -17.87
N VAL A 92 -27.68 1.98 -17.34
CA VAL A 92 -27.92 0.58 -17.71
C VAL A 92 -29.31 0.12 -17.28
N ASN A 93 -29.75 0.42 -16.05
CA ASN A 93 -31.10 0.07 -15.62
C ASN A 93 -32.18 0.78 -16.44
N SER A 94 -31.96 2.03 -16.88
CA SER A 94 -32.92 2.74 -17.74
C SER A 94 -33.04 2.08 -19.12
N VAL A 95 -31.92 1.65 -19.69
CA VAL A 95 -31.90 0.92 -20.97
C VAL A 95 -32.53 -0.47 -20.83
N SER A 96 -32.24 -1.19 -19.74
CA SER A 96 -32.86 -2.48 -19.44
C SER A 96 -34.37 -2.35 -19.28
N VAL A 97 -34.85 -1.44 -18.44
CA VAL A 97 -36.29 -1.19 -18.23
C VAL A 97 -36.98 -0.79 -19.54
N GLY A 98 -36.35 0.05 -20.36
CA GLY A 98 -36.88 0.41 -21.68
C GLY A 98 -37.00 -0.80 -22.62
N THR A 99 -35.97 -1.64 -22.65
CA THR A 99 -35.92 -2.83 -23.52
C THR A 99 -36.88 -3.92 -23.05
N ASP A 100 -36.97 -4.16 -21.74
CA ASP A 100 -37.90 -5.10 -21.13
C ASP A 100 -39.35 -4.68 -21.36
N THR A 101 -39.64 -3.38 -21.24
CA THR A 101 -40.97 -2.84 -21.52
C THR A 101 -41.31 -3.02 -23.01
N ALA A 102 -40.40 -2.66 -23.92
CA ALA A 102 -40.62 -2.82 -25.35
C ALA A 102 -40.78 -4.30 -25.76
N GLY A 103 -39.91 -5.17 -25.26
CA GLY A 103 -39.97 -6.61 -25.49
C GLY A 103 -41.24 -7.24 -24.90
N GLY A 104 -41.69 -6.78 -23.72
CA GLY A 104 -42.94 -7.17 -23.10
C GLY A 104 -44.15 -6.84 -23.99
N GLN A 105 -44.19 -5.64 -24.57
CA GLN A 105 -45.25 -5.25 -25.50
C GLN A 105 -45.22 -6.08 -26.80
N VAL A 106 -44.03 -6.30 -27.37
CA VAL A 106 -43.87 -7.14 -28.56
C VAL A 106 -44.28 -8.60 -28.28
N LYS A 107 -44.01 -9.10 -27.08
CA LYS A 107 -44.43 -10.44 -26.65
C LYS A 107 -45.95 -10.61 -26.62
N LEU A 108 -46.71 -9.56 -26.30
CA LEU A 108 -48.18 -9.62 -26.31
C LEU A 108 -48.77 -9.83 -27.72
N ILE A 109 -48.04 -9.42 -28.78
CA ILE A 109 -48.42 -9.68 -30.17
C ILE A 109 -48.26 -11.18 -30.50
N GLN A 110 -47.37 -11.88 -29.81
CA GLN A 110 -47.11 -13.31 -29.98
C GLN A 110 -47.98 -14.14 -29.04
N SER A 111 -49.25 -14.36 -29.43
CA SER A 111 -50.24 -15.08 -28.61
C SER A 111 -50.13 -16.61 -28.64
N GLY A 112 -49.25 -17.18 -29.47
CA GLY A 112 -49.13 -18.62 -29.69
C GLY A 112 -50.27 -19.24 -30.53
N ARG A 113 -51.20 -18.43 -31.04
CA ARG A 113 -52.33 -18.90 -31.87
C ARG A 113 -51.96 -18.90 -33.36
N VAL A 114 -51.92 -20.08 -33.99
CA VAL A 114 -51.59 -20.25 -35.43
C VAL A 114 -52.39 -19.31 -36.35
N GLN A 115 -53.68 -19.10 -36.06
CA GLN A 115 -54.54 -18.21 -36.83
C GLN A 115 -54.06 -16.74 -36.83
N GLN A 116 -53.54 -16.25 -35.71
CA GLN A 116 -53.05 -14.88 -35.59
C GLN A 116 -51.78 -14.65 -36.43
N TYR A 117 -50.90 -15.65 -36.53
CA TYR A 117 -49.74 -15.59 -37.41
C TYR A 117 -50.15 -15.54 -38.88
N LEU A 118 -51.17 -16.30 -39.28
CA LEU A 118 -51.69 -16.28 -40.65
C LEU A 118 -52.28 -14.91 -41.00
N THR A 119 -53.04 -14.30 -40.08
CA THR A 119 -53.59 -12.96 -40.28
C THR A 119 -52.48 -11.91 -40.40
N LEU A 120 -51.47 -11.94 -39.51
CA LEU A 120 -50.33 -11.02 -39.58
C LEU A 120 -49.56 -11.18 -40.91
N PHE A 121 -49.30 -12.42 -41.34
CA PHE A 121 -48.63 -12.71 -42.61
C PHE A 121 -49.38 -12.13 -43.81
N LEU A 122 -50.68 -12.42 -43.94
CA LEU A 122 -51.49 -11.91 -45.05
C LEU A 122 -51.59 -10.38 -45.04
N SER A 123 -51.69 -9.76 -43.86
CA SER A 123 -51.69 -8.31 -43.71
C SER A 123 -50.35 -7.68 -44.14
N GLY A 124 -49.24 -8.33 -43.82
CA GLY A 124 -47.90 -7.89 -44.21
C GLY A 124 -47.68 -7.97 -45.72
N VAL A 125 -48.13 -9.07 -46.35
CA VAL A 125 -48.09 -9.23 -47.81
C VAL A 125 -48.90 -8.13 -48.49
N LEU A 126 -50.13 -7.88 -48.04
CA LEU A 126 -50.97 -6.81 -48.58
C LEU A 126 -50.33 -5.43 -48.43
N LEU A 127 -49.77 -5.11 -47.26
CA LEU A 127 -49.07 -3.85 -47.01
C LEU A 127 -47.89 -3.66 -47.96
N VAL A 128 -47.03 -4.66 -48.11
CA VAL A 128 -45.88 -4.60 -49.02
C VAL A 128 -46.34 -4.46 -50.47
N SER A 129 -47.36 -5.21 -50.90
CA SER A 129 -47.93 -5.09 -52.25
C SER A 129 -48.47 -3.69 -52.53
N ILE A 130 -49.15 -3.06 -51.58
CA ILE A 130 -49.63 -1.67 -51.71
C ILE A 130 -48.46 -0.70 -51.79
N ILE A 131 -47.45 -0.84 -50.92
CA ILE A 131 -46.25 0.01 -50.94
C ILE A 131 -45.56 -0.08 -52.29
N VAL A 132 -45.36 -1.28 -52.82
CA VAL A 132 -44.74 -1.50 -54.13
C VAL A 132 -45.59 -0.89 -55.24
N PHE A 133 -46.91 -1.11 -55.22
CA PHE A 133 -47.84 -0.57 -56.22
C PHE A 133 -47.96 0.97 -56.21
N VAL A 134 -47.71 1.61 -55.06
CA VAL A 134 -47.73 3.08 -54.95
C VAL A 134 -46.38 3.70 -55.31
N LEU A 135 -45.28 2.99 -55.06
CA LEU A 135 -43.92 3.46 -55.33
C LEU A 135 -43.43 3.21 -56.77
N TYR A 136 -44.13 2.36 -57.53
CA TYR A 136 -43.91 2.08 -58.95
C TYR A 136 -45.13 2.45 -59.76
#